data_AF-A0A2M7VWG8-F1
#
_entry.id   AF-A0A2M7VWG8-F1
#
_cell.length_a   1.000
_cell.length_b   1.000
_cell.length_c   1.000
_cell.angle_alpha   90.00
_cell.angle_beta   90.00
_cell.angle_gamma   90.00
#
_symmetry.space_group_name_H-M   'P 1'
#
loop_
_entity.id
_entity.type
_entity.pdbx_description
1 polymer ?
#
loop_
_entity_poly.entity_id
_entity_poly.type
_entity_poly.pdbx_seq_one_letter_code
_entity_poly.pdbx_strand_id
1 'polypeptide(L)' 'MSVLFILIIVSLIVASGFLIAFIWSVKSGQYEDGYTPSVRMLFDNENIVEDKEIKTER' A
#
# COMPACT_ATOMS: atom_id res chain seq x y z
N MET A 1 43.18 -14.10 -1.07
CA MET A 1 42.60 -13.79 0.26
C MET A 1 41.92 -12.42 0.36
N SER A 2 42.25 -11.42 -0.48
CA SER A 2 41.57 -10.10 -0.46
C SER A 2 40.14 -10.10 -1.06
N VAL A 3 39.88 -10.96 -2.05
CA VAL A 3 38.60 -11.02 -2.78
C VAL A 3 37.40 -11.32 -1.87
N LEU A 4 37.60 -12.10 -0.80
CA LEU A 4 36.53 -12.38 0.17
C LEU A 4 36.01 -11.12 0.86
N PHE A 5 36.88 -10.17 1.21
CA PHE A 5 36.46 -8.93 1.84
C PHE A 5 35.61 -8.07 0.90
N ILE A 6 35.99 -8.02 -0.39
CA ILE A 6 35.22 -7.30 -1.42
C ILE A 6 33.83 -7.94 -1.58
N LEU A 7 33.76 -9.28 -1.65
CA LEU A 7 32.48 -10.00 -1.78
C LEU A 7 31.57 -9.77 -0.57
N ILE A 8 32.13 -9.74 0.64
CA ILE A 8 31.37 -9.46 1.86
C ILE A 8 30.75 -8.06 1.80
N ILE A 9 31.53 -7.04 1.46
CA ILE A 9 31.04 -5.65 1.38
C ILE A 9 29.95 -5.52 0.31
N VAL A 10 30.17 -6.09 -0.88
CA VAL A 10 29.20 -6.05 -1.97
C VAL A 10 27.90 -6.75 -1.56
N SER A 11 27.98 -7.92 -0.93
CA SER A 11 26.81 -8.64 -0.45
C SER A 11 26.00 -7.85 0.59
N LEU A 12 26.69 -7.13 1.49
CA LEU A 12 26.07 -6.30 2.52
C LEU A 12 25.34 -5.10 1.92
N ILE A 13 25.93 -4.47 0.89
CA ILE A 13 25.31 -3.36 0.15
C ILE A 13 24.05 -3.84 -0.57
N VAL A 14 24.13 -4.97 -1.27
CA VAL A 14 22.98 -5.55 -1.99
C VAL A 14 21.86 -5.91 -1.01
N ALA A 15 22.18 -6.61 0.08
CA ALA A 15 21.20 -6.99 1.10
C ALA A 15 20.54 -5.76 1.74
N SER A 16 21.32 -4.73 2.09
CA SER A 16 20.79 -3.49 2.66
C SER A 16 19.92 -2.72 1.65
N GLY A 17 20.33 -2.68 0.38
CA GLY A 17 19.55 -2.07 -0.69
C GLY A 17 18.19 -2.73 -0.88
N PHE A 18 18.16 -4.07 -0.91
CA PHE A 18 16.92 -4.83 -0.97
C PHE A 18 16.03 -4.59 0.26
N LEU A 19 16.61 -4.55 1.45
CA LEU A 19 15.86 -4.30 2.68
C LEU A 19 15.21 -2.90 2.69
N ILE A 20 15.96 -1.87 2.29
CA ILE A 20 15.44 -0.50 2.22
C ILE A 20 14.33 -0.39 1.16
N ALA A 21 14.54 -0.98 -0.02
CA ALA A 21 13.54 -1.01 -1.09
C ALA A 21 12.27 -1.75 -0.64
N PHE A 22 12.42 -2.86 0.08
CA PHE A 22 11.31 -3.62 0.64
C PHE A 22 10.50 -2.79 1.65
N ILE A 23 11.17 -2.13 2.60
CA ILE A 23 10.51 -1.25 3.58
C ILE A 23 9.79 -0.09 2.89
N TRP A 24 10.42 0.53 1.88
CA TRP A 24 9.79 1.59 1.10
C TRP A 24 8.54 1.10 0.36
N SER A 25 8.61 -0.07 -0.27
CA SER A 25 7.49 -0.69 -0.98
C SER A 25 6.31 -0.99 -0.04
N VAL A 26 6.57 -1.52 1.16
CA VAL A 26 5.53 -1.82 2.15
C VAL A 26 4.92 -0.54 2.71
N LYS A 27 5.73 0.49 2.96
CA LYS A 27 5.27 1.79 3.47
C LYS A 27 4.52 2.61 2.41
N SER A 28 4.72 2.34 1.11
CA SER A 28 4.09 3.07 0.01
C SER A 28 2.55 2.93 -0.09
N GLY A 29 1.89 2.32 0.90
CA GLY A 29 0.43 2.30 0.96
C GLY A 29 -0.23 1.42 -0.10
N GLN A 30 0.51 0.47 -0.68
CA GLN A 30 -0.06 -0.54 -1.60
C GLN A 30 -1.16 -1.40 -0.93
N TYR A 31 -1.32 -1.30 0.39
CA TYR A 31 -2.34 -2.00 1.19
C TYR A 31 -3.58 -1.16 1.48
N GLU A 32 -3.68 0.08 0.97
CA GLU A 32 -4.85 0.95 1.17
C GLU A 32 -6.10 0.41 0.45
N ASP A 33 -5.94 -0.52 -0.49
CA ASP A 33 -7.05 -1.22 -1.16
C ASP A 33 -7.53 -2.45 -0.36
N GLY A 34 -7.50 -2.36 0.98
CA GLY A 34 -8.01 -3.38 1.90
C GLY A 34 -9.54 -3.45 1.95
N TYR A 35 -10.23 -2.47 1.38
CA TYR A 35 -11.69 -2.47 1.20
C TYR A 35 -12.04 -2.94 -0.20
N THR A 36 -12.29 -4.24 -0.32
CA THR A 36 -12.62 -4.90 -1.59
C THR A 36 -13.73 -4.16 -2.33
N PRO A 37 -13.61 -3.93 -3.65
CA PRO A 37 -14.61 -3.22 -4.44
C PRO A 37 -16.01 -3.82 -4.31
N SER A 38 -16.11 -5.12 -4.09
CA SER A 38 -17.38 -5.83 -3.84
C SER A 38 -18.11 -5.36 -2.57
N VAL A 39 -17.38 -4.97 -1.52
CA VAL A 39 -17.96 -4.49 -0.26
C VAL A 39 -18.39 -3.03 -0.42
N ARG A 40 -17.54 -2.21 -1.05
CA ARG A 40 -17.86 -0.80 -1.37
C ARG A 40 -19.15 -0.71 -2.18
N MET A 41 -19.28 -1.51 -3.23
CA MET A 41 -20.45 -1.50 -4.11
C MET A 41 -21.75 -1.94 -3.42
N LEU A 42 -21.69 -2.74 -2.34
CA LEU A 42 -22.87 -3.14 -1.57
C LEU A 42 -23.41 -2.00 -0.69
N PHE A 43 -22.53 -1.17 -0.14
CA PHE A 43 -22.90 -0.07 0.77
C PHE A 43 -22.96 1.31 0.10
N ASP A 44 -22.46 1.42 -1.13
CA ASP A 44 -22.57 2.64 -1.96
C ASP A 44 -24.03 3.00 -2.26
N ASN A 45 -24.95 2.02 -2.22
CA ASN A 45 -26.37 2.25 -2.49
C ASN A 45 -27.16 2.82 -1.28
N GLU A 46 -26.60 2.80 -0.07
CA GLU A 46 -27.26 3.30 1.13
C GLU A 46 -27.10 4.83 1.28
N ASN A 47 -25.90 5.34 0.99
CA ASN A 47 -25.57 6.77 1.12
C ASN A 47 -26.27 7.68 0.08
N ILE A 48 -26.66 7.14 -1.08
CA ILE A 48 -27.38 7.90 -2.13
C ILE A 48 -28.86 8.15 -1.80
N VAL A 49 -29.45 7.44 -0.84
CA VAL A 49 -30.84 7.67 -0.41
C VAL A 49 -30.91 8.84 0.56
N GLU A 50 -29.97 8.93 1.50
CA GLU A 50 -29.93 9.97 2.53
C GLU A 50 -29.61 11.37 1.95
N ASP A 51 -28.68 11.46 0.98
CA ASP A 51 -28.32 12.74 0.33
C ASP A 51 -29.41 13.27 -0.62
N LYS A 52 -30.29 12.38 -1.12
CA LYS A 52 -31.43 12.78 -1.96
C LYS A 52 -32.61 13.33 -1.16
N GLU A 53 -32.86 12.80 0.03
CA GLU A 53 -33.93 13.32 0.91
C GLU A 53 -33.58 14.70 1.46
N ILE A 54 -32.33 14.90 1.94
CA ILE A 54 -31.88 16.19 2.50
C ILE A 54 -31.86 17.32 1.45
N LYS A 55 -31.62 16.98 0.17
CA LYS A 55 -31.58 17.96 -0.92
C LYS A 55 -32.95 18.28 -1.53
N THR A 56 -33.95 17.43 -1.28
CA THR A 56 -35.34 17.64 -1.76
C THR A 56 -36.16 18.45 -0.75
N GLU A 57 -35.77 18.47 0.52
CA GLU A 57 -36.43 19.24 1.60
C GLU A 57 -35.86 20.67 1.83
N ARG A 58 -34.95 21.17 0.99
CA ARG A 58 -34.46 22.58 1.05
C ARG A 58 -34.85 23.42 -0.14
#